data_AF-A0AA94JH10-F1
#
_entry.id   AF-A0AA94JH10-F1
#
_cell.length_a   1.000
_cell.length_b   1.000
_cell.length_c   1.000
_cell.angle_alpha   90.00
_cell.angle_beta   90.00
_cell.angle_gamma   90.00
#
_symmetry.space_group_name_H-M   'P 1'
#
loop_
_entity.id
_entity.type
_entity.pdbx_description
1 polymer ?
#
loop_
_entity_poly.entity_id
_entity_poly.type
_entity_poly.pdbx_seq_one_letter_code
_entity_poly.pdbx_strand_id
1 'polypeptide(L)'
;MPLKFASLGALMAVAMLAGCSTTSSESAKDPVATDAGHSRCEAKAAEFAIGKKASPELLDQARAKAGAQNARFLKPTDMITLEYRSDRLNLNTDANLVVTRVNCG
;
A
#
# COMPACT_ATOMS: atom_id res chain seq x y z
N MET A 1 56.63 0.52 31.65
CA MET A 1 57.68 1.31 30.97
C MET A 1 57.48 1.17 29.46
N PRO A 2 57.43 2.25 28.68
CA PRO A 2 56.40 3.28 28.78
C PRO A 2 55.60 3.49 27.48
N LEU A 3 54.40 4.02 27.73
CA LEU A 3 53.52 4.82 26.87
C LEU A 3 54.23 6.10 26.36
N LYS A 4 53.69 6.71 25.29
CA LYS A 4 53.78 8.14 24.89
C LYS A 4 54.72 8.45 23.71
N PHE A 5 54.16 8.58 22.51
CA PHE A 5 54.22 9.83 21.73
C PHE A 5 52.92 9.95 20.94
N ALA A 6 51.90 10.43 21.64
CA ALA A 6 50.82 11.15 21.00
C ALA A 6 51.40 12.36 20.26
N SER A 7 50.55 12.85 19.36
CA SER A 7 50.43 14.26 18.98
C SER A 7 51.03 14.73 17.65
N LEU A 8 50.07 15.20 16.85
CA LEU A 8 50.09 16.42 16.04
C LEU A 8 50.59 16.30 14.59
N GLY A 9 49.62 16.37 13.67
CA GLY A 9 49.66 17.46 12.69
C GLY A 9 49.63 17.04 11.22
N ALA A 10 48.42 16.99 10.66
CA ALA A 10 48.07 17.39 9.28
C ALA A 10 46.62 16.92 9.06
N LEU A 11 45.62 17.65 9.55
CA LEU A 11 45.03 18.81 8.89
C LEU A 11 44.77 18.60 7.39
N MET A 12 43.47 18.67 7.08
CA MET A 12 42.87 19.31 5.90
C MET A 12 42.59 18.47 4.64
N ALA A 13 41.34 18.64 4.19
CA ALA A 13 40.80 18.36 2.84
C ALA A 13 40.44 16.88 2.61
N VAL A 14 39.27 16.44 2.13
CA VAL A 14 38.24 16.94 1.20
C VAL A 14 37.01 16.08 1.52
N ALA A 15 35.79 16.60 1.67
CA ALA A 15 34.85 16.64 0.56
C ALA A 15 33.60 17.43 0.94
N MET A 16 33.34 18.46 0.15
CA MET A 16 32.13 19.27 0.18
C MET A 16 30.93 18.38 -0.15
N LEU A 17 29.97 18.27 0.77
CA LEU A 17 28.62 17.81 0.45
C LEU A 17 27.89 18.92 -0.30
N ALA A 18 28.14 19.05 -1.61
CA ALA A 18 27.25 19.76 -2.52
C ALA A 18 26.17 18.78 -2.99
N GLY A 19 25.15 18.59 -2.15
CA GLY A 19 23.95 17.84 -2.49
C GLY A 19 23.11 18.57 -3.53
N CYS A 20 22.70 17.84 -4.55
CA CYS A 20 22.06 18.30 -5.78
C CYS A 20 20.76 19.09 -5.54
N SER A 21 20.70 20.31 -6.09
CA SER A 21 19.45 21.05 -6.29
C SER A 21 18.59 20.28 -7.30
N THR A 22 17.55 19.59 -6.82
CA THR A 22 16.46 19.13 -7.70
C THR A 22 15.62 20.34 -8.08
N THR A 23 15.73 20.74 -9.34
CA THR A 23 14.73 21.54 -10.04
C THR A 23 13.39 20.86 -9.88
N SER A 24 12.44 21.51 -9.21
CA SER A 24 11.03 21.15 -9.31
C SER A 24 10.61 21.31 -10.77
N SER A 25 10.63 20.21 -11.52
CA SER A 25 9.84 20.11 -12.74
C SER A 25 8.38 20.22 -12.32
N GLU A 26 7.68 21.22 -12.85
CA GLU A 26 6.25 21.17 -13.05
C GLU A 26 5.92 19.85 -13.75
N SER A 27 5.57 18.84 -12.95
CA SER A 27 4.89 17.67 -13.48
C SER A 27 3.43 18.09 -13.63
N ALA A 28 2.92 17.86 -14.83
CA ALA A 28 1.56 18.14 -15.24
C ALA A 28 0.56 17.72 -14.15
N LYS A 29 -0.54 18.46 -14.06
CA LYS A 29 -1.73 18.06 -13.29
C LYS A 29 -2.17 16.66 -13.73
N ASP A 30 -1.64 15.63 -13.07
CA ASP A 30 -2.32 14.37 -12.93
C ASP A 30 -3.64 14.65 -12.18
N PRO A 31 -4.74 13.96 -12.53
CA PRO A 31 -5.98 14.13 -11.82
C PRO A 31 -5.69 13.83 -10.35
N VAL A 32 -6.06 14.78 -9.49
CA VAL A 32 -6.00 14.66 -8.04
C VAL A 32 -6.45 13.25 -7.68
N ALA A 33 -5.50 12.39 -7.32
CA ALA A 33 -5.80 11.21 -6.57
C ALA A 33 -6.32 11.78 -5.26
N THR A 34 -7.65 11.88 -5.17
CA THR A 34 -8.37 12.28 -3.97
C THR A 34 -7.66 11.61 -2.82
N ASP A 35 -7.18 12.41 -1.87
CA ASP A 35 -6.63 11.97 -0.61
C ASP A 35 -7.48 10.78 -0.14
N ALA A 36 -7.00 9.56 -0.34
CA ALA A 36 -7.59 8.38 0.24
C ALA A 36 -7.09 8.33 1.68
N GLY A 37 -7.24 9.46 2.41
CA GLY A 37 -7.20 9.49 3.84
C GLY A 37 -8.09 8.36 4.27
N HIS A 38 -7.50 7.38 4.95
CA HIS A 38 -8.07 6.05 5.19
C HIS A 38 -9.54 6.15 5.58
N SER A 39 -10.40 6.11 4.58
CA SER A 39 -11.83 6.26 4.75
C SER A 39 -12.35 4.90 5.15
N ARG A 40 -13.52 4.86 5.79
CA ARG A 40 -14.18 3.58 6.01
C ARG A 40 -14.27 2.85 4.67
N CYS A 41 -14.04 1.53 4.69
CA CYS A 41 -14.10 0.71 3.48
C CYS A 41 -15.41 1.01 2.73
N GLU A 42 -15.28 1.29 1.42
CA GLU A 42 -16.40 1.53 0.52
C GLU A 42 -16.47 0.44 -0.55
N ALA A 43 -17.42 -0.48 -0.40
CA ALA A 43 -17.53 -1.67 -1.22
C ALA A 43 -17.86 -1.36 -2.68
N LYS A 44 -18.64 -0.31 -2.94
CA LYS A 44 -19.06 0.07 -4.30
C LYS A 44 -17.87 0.38 -5.20
N ALA A 45 -16.80 0.96 -4.63
CA ALA A 45 -15.58 1.26 -5.37
C ALA A 45 -14.81 0.00 -5.81
N ALA A 46 -15.12 -1.17 -5.25
CA ALA A 46 -14.53 -2.46 -5.62
C ALA A 46 -15.44 -3.33 -6.52
N GLU A 47 -16.65 -2.87 -6.89
CA GLU A 47 -17.59 -3.65 -7.71
C GLU A 47 -17.01 -4.05 -9.08
N PHE A 48 -16.02 -3.29 -9.59
CA PHE A 48 -15.30 -3.64 -10.82
C PHE A 48 -14.62 -5.03 -10.75
N ALA A 49 -14.41 -5.58 -9.56
CA ALA A 49 -13.82 -6.90 -9.37
C ALA A 49 -14.79 -8.04 -9.69
N ILE A 50 -16.11 -7.81 -9.66
CA ILE A 50 -17.11 -8.84 -9.92
C ILE A 50 -16.94 -9.39 -11.34
N GLY A 51 -16.98 -10.71 -11.48
CA GLY A 51 -16.74 -11.41 -12.75
C GLY A 51 -15.26 -11.61 -13.09
N LYS A 52 -14.33 -11.04 -12.32
CA LYS A 52 -12.89 -11.26 -12.52
C LYS A 52 -12.39 -12.44 -11.70
N LYS A 53 -11.36 -13.12 -12.21
CA LYS A 53 -10.69 -14.20 -11.50
C LYS A 53 -9.79 -13.61 -10.40
N ALA A 54 -9.81 -14.23 -9.23
CA ALA A 54 -9.02 -13.82 -8.08
C ALA A 54 -7.52 -13.87 -8.40
N SER A 55 -6.82 -12.78 -8.10
CA SER A 55 -5.37 -12.68 -8.17
C SER A 55 -4.86 -11.70 -7.10
N PRO A 56 -3.58 -11.76 -6.72
CA PRO A 56 -2.97 -10.78 -5.81
C PRO A 56 -3.14 -9.34 -6.31
N GLU A 57 -2.94 -9.11 -7.60
CA GLU A 57 -3.04 -7.79 -8.22
C GLU A 57 -4.47 -7.24 -8.14
N LEU A 58 -5.48 -8.09 -8.40
CA LEU A 58 -6.87 -7.71 -8.26
C LEU A 58 -7.23 -7.37 -6.81
N LEU A 59 -6.71 -8.14 -5.86
CA LEU A 59 -6.95 -7.92 -4.43
C LEU A 59 -6.41 -6.57 -3.96
N ASP A 60 -5.17 -6.25 -4.34
CA ASP A 60 -4.52 -4.99 -3.98
C ASP A 60 -5.20 -3.78 -4.64
N GLN A 61 -5.58 -3.90 -5.91
CA GLN A 61 -6.34 -2.86 -6.61
C GLN A 61 -7.70 -2.62 -5.94
N ALA A 62 -8.43 -3.69 -5.63
CA ALA A 62 -9.74 -3.59 -4.98
C ALA A 62 -9.62 -2.98 -3.58
N ARG A 63 -8.62 -3.40 -2.79
CA ARG A 63 -8.32 -2.83 -1.47
C ARG A 63 -8.10 -1.32 -1.57
N ALA A 64 -7.20 -0.90 -2.46
CA ALA A 64 -6.82 0.50 -2.62
C ALA A 64 -8.01 1.36 -3.10
N LYS A 65 -8.78 0.86 -4.09
CA LYS A 65 -9.97 1.55 -4.59
C LYS A 65 -11.08 1.67 -3.55
N ALA A 66 -11.27 0.64 -2.71
CA ALA A 66 -12.24 0.65 -1.63
C ALA A 66 -11.82 1.49 -0.42
N GLY A 67 -10.58 2.02 -0.39
CA GLY A 67 -10.04 2.69 0.80
C GLY A 67 -9.87 1.77 2.01
N ALA A 68 -9.90 0.45 1.81
CA ALA A 68 -9.80 -0.53 2.89
C ALA A 68 -8.34 -0.70 3.34
N GLN A 69 -8.14 -0.98 4.64
CA GLN A 69 -6.81 -1.33 5.17
C GLN A 69 -6.46 -2.78 4.89
N ASN A 70 -7.47 -3.64 4.87
CA ASN A 70 -7.32 -5.06 4.67
C ASN A 70 -8.26 -5.52 3.55
N ALA A 71 -7.85 -6.54 2.79
CA ALA A 71 -8.72 -7.21 1.84
C ALA A 71 -8.49 -8.72 1.87
N ARG A 72 -9.52 -9.51 1.64
CA ARG A 72 -9.40 -10.96 1.48
C ARG A 72 -10.40 -11.51 0.47
N PHE A 73 -10.02 -12.61 -0.18
CA PHE A 73 -10.97 -13.47 -0.88
C PHE A 73 -11.63 -14.44 0.09
N LEU A 74 -12.92 -14.71 -0.14
CA LEU A 74 -13.70 -15.70 0.58
C LEU A 74 -14.27 -16.72 -0.40
N LYS A 75 -13.85 -17.98 -0.28
CA LYS A 75 -14.40 -19.09 -1.07
C LYS A 75 -15.71 -19.58 -0.45
N PRO A 76 -16.57 -20.28 -1.22
CA PRO A 76 -17.87 -20.73 -0.72
C PRO A 76 -17.83 -21.64 0.52
N THR A 77 -16.73 -22.38 0.71
CA THR A 77 -16.57 -23.34 1.80
C THR A 77 -15.65 -22.84 2.92
N ASP A 78 -15.17 -21.60 2.86
CA ASP A 78 -14.32 -21.06 3.91
C ASP A 78 -15.12 -20.91 5.19
N MET A 79 -14.69 -21.59 6.26
CA MET A 79 -15.24 -21.37 7.59
C MET A 79 -14.71 -20.04 8.14
N ILE A 80 -15.62 -19.10 8.38
CA ILE A 80 -15.30 -17.78 8.91
C ILE A 80 -16.18 -17.45 10.11
N THR A 81 -15.66 -16.59 10.98
CA THR A 81 -16.43 -15.88 12.00
C THR A 81 -17.18 -14.69 11.38
N LEU A 82 -18.35 -14.36 11.92
CA LEU A 82 -19.15 -13.19 11.52
C LEU A 82 -18.77 -11.95 12.34
N GLU A 83 -17.47 -11.64 12.36
CA GLU A 83 -16.95 -10.41 12.95
C GLU A 83 -17.07 -9.26 11.95
N TYR A 84 -17.44 -8.08 12.44
CA TYR A 84 -17.47 -6.87 11.61
C TYR A 84 -16.20 -6.04 11.80
N ARG A 85 -15.53 -5.77 10.69
CA ARG A 85 -14.33 -4.96 10.55
C ARG A 85 -14.53 -3.90 9.46
N SER A 86 -14.82 -2.68 9.88
CA SER A 86 -15.08 -1.56 8.95
C SER A 86 -13.89 -1.17 8.07
N ASP A 87 -12.70 -1.67 8.38
CA ASP A 87 -11.45 -1.45 7.65
C ASP A 87 -11.15 -2.56 6.63
N ARG A 88 -12.00 -3.59 6.53
CA ARG A 88 -11.77 -4.78 5.71
C ARG A 88 -12.75 -4.86 4.53
N LEU A 89 -12.18 -5.09 3.35
CA LEU A 89 -12.91 -5.51 2.15
C LEU A 89 -12.92 -7.04 2.08
N ASN A 90 -14.08 -7.63 1.85
CA ASN A 90 -14.19 -9.04 1.48
C ASN A 90 -14.66 -9.14 0.02
N LEU A 91 -14.01 -10.02 -0.73
CA LEU A 91 -14.40 -10.40 -2.09
C LEU A 91 -14.80 -11.87 -2.06
N ASN A 92 -16.09 -12.16 -2.18
CA ASN A 92 -16.57 -13.53 -2.25
C ASN A 92 -16.34 -14.07 -3.66
N THR A 93 -15.88 -15.31 -3.75
CA THR A 93 -15.71 -16.00 -5.03
C THR A 93 -16.66 -17.18 -5.15
N ASP A 94 -16.87 -17.63 -6.38
CA ASP A 94 -17.38 -18.97 -6.66
C ASP A 94 -16.27 -20.04 -6.48
N ALA A 95 -16.59 -21.28 -6.82
CA ALA A 95 -15.65 -22.41 -6.79
C ALA A 95 -14.51 -22.30 -7.83
N ASN A 96 -14.69 -21.50 -8.89
CA ASN A 96 -13.70 -21.26 -9.93
C ASN A 96 -12.80 -20.03 -9.63
N LEU A 97 -12.92 -19.47 -8.43
CA LEU A 97 -12.25 -18.24 -8.00
C LEU A 97 -12.66 -17.00 -8.79
N VAL A 98 -13.88 -16.98 -9.35
CA VAL A 98 -14.46 -15.78 -9.95
C VAL A 98 -15.19 -15.00 -8.87
N VAL A 99 -14.91 -13.70 -8.74
CA VAL A 99 -15.56 -12.84 -7.75
C VAL A 99 -17.04 -12.69 -8.09
N THR A 100 -17.91 -12.90 -7.10
CA THR A 100 -19.38 -12.81 -7.24
C THR A 100 -19.99 -11.70 -6.40
N ARG A 101 -19.29 -11.24 -5.36
CA ARG A 101 -19.75 -10.18 -4.46
C ARG A 101 -18.57 -9.47 -3.81
N VAL A 102 -18.76 -8.20 -3.51
CA VAL A 102 -17.87 -7.38 -2.68
C VAL A 102 -18.65 -6.77 -1.52
N ASN A 103 -18.09 -6.75 -0.32
CA ASN A 103 -18.68 -6.10 0.85
C ASN A 103 -17.62 -5.69 1.87
N CYS A 104 -17.93 -4.68 2.68
CA CYS A 104 -17.08 -4.25 3.79
C CYS A 104 -17.55 -4.89 5.10
N GLY A 105 -16.59 -5.34 5.92
CA GLY A 105 -16.85 -6.01 7.20
C GLY A 105 -15.82 -7.05 7.57
#